data_AF-A0A7C5JWY1-F1
#
_entry.id   AF-A0A7C5JWY1-F1
#
_cell.length_a   1.000
_cell.length_b   1.000
_cell.length_c   1.000
_cell.angle_alpha   90.00
_cell.angle_beta   90.00
_cell.angle_gamma   90.00
#
_symmetry.space_group_name_H-M   'P 1'
#
loop_
_entity.id
_entity.type
_entity.pdbx_description
1 polymer ?
#
loop_
_entity_poly.entity_id
_entity_poly.type
_entity_poly.pdbx_seq_one_letter_code
_entity_poly.pdbx_strand_id
1 'polypeptide(L)'
;MEILILVVAMAIVGLLMGYVAGFIWKEERPLGVPGDYYVAVATTIAVGLIDWFVIPAMGFSTTLKYLGVALEPAIGALLVLWIIKRARSS
;
A
#
# COMPACT_ATOMS: atom_id res chain seq x y z
N MET A 1 9.32 -15.54 -11.68
CA MET A 1 10.11 -15.20 -10.48
C MET A 1 9.94 -13.73 -10.09
N GLU A 2 10.00 -12.78 -11.04
CA GLU A 2 9.89 -11.34 -10.75
C GLU A 2 8.57 -10.92 -10.09
N ILE A 3 7.42 -11.37 -10.60
CA ILE A 3 6.11 -11.04 -9.99
C ILE A 3 6.00 -11.60 -8.57
N LEU A 4 6.54 -12.79 -8.30
CA LEU A 4 6.53 -13.35 -6.94
C LEU A 4 7.35 -12.49 -5.99
N ILE A 5 8.54 -12.04 -6.41
CA ILE A 5 9.38 -11.13 -5.63
C ILE A 5 8.65 -9.81 -5.38
N LEU A 6 7.99 -9.26 -6.40
CA LEU A 6 7.17 -8.05 -6.27
C LEU A 6 6.05 -8.24 -5.25
N VAL A 7 5.28 -9.32 -5.33
CA VAL A 7 4.17 -9.60 -4.40
C VAL A 7 4.67 -9.74 -2.97
N VAL A 8 5.79 -10.45 -2.75
CA VAL A 8 6.41 -10.58 -1.43
C VAL A 8 6.89 -9.22 -0.92
N ALA A 9 7.54 -8.42 -1.76
CA ALA A 9 7.97 -7.06 -1.41
C ALA A 9 6.78 -6.18 -1.03
N MET A 10 5.69 -6.21 -1.81
CA MET A 10 4.47 -5.46 -1.53
C MET A 10 3.78 -5.92 -0.24
N ALA A 11 3.79 -7.23 0.04
CA ALA A 11 3.28 -7.74 1.31
C ALA A 11 4.10 -7.19 2.49
N ILE A 12 5.43 -7.17 2.39
CA ILE A 12 6.29 -6.56 3.42
C ILE A 12 5.98 -5.07 3.58
N VAL A 13 5.88 -4.31 2.48
CA VAL A 13 5.52 -2.88 2.53
C VAL A 13 4.14 -2.69 3.18
N GLY A 14 3.16 -3.53 2.85
CA GLY A 14 1.82 -3.49 3.42
C GLY A 14 1.82 -3.75 4.92
N LEU A 15 2.61 -4.72 5.38
CA LEU A 15 2.81 -4.97 6.80
C LEU A 15 3.47 -3.77 7.50
N LEU A 16 4.50 -3.18 6.89
CA LEU A 16 5.13 -1.96 7.42
C LEU A 16 4.13 -0.80 7.51
N MET A 17 3.28 -0.60 6.50
CA MET A 17 2.29 0.48 6.52
C MET A 17 1.15 0.20 7.50
N GLY A 18 0.72 -1.06 7.65
CA GLY A 18 -0.20 -1.47 8.70
C GLY A 18 0.37 -1.23 10.09
N TYR A 19 1.68 -1.34 10.29
CA TYR A 19 2.35 -0.95 11.52
C TYR A 19 2.39 0.58 11.70
N VAL A 20 2.79 1.32 10.66
CA VAL A 20 2.82 2.80 10.65
C VAL A 20 1.44 3.40 10.94
N ALA A 21 0.38 2.80 10.41
CA ALA A 21 -1.01 3.16 10.69
C ALA A 21 -1.31 3.20 12.21
N GLY A 22 -0.69 2.30 12.99
CA GLY A 22 -0.81 2.27 14.44
C GLY A 22 -0.24 3.52 15.14
N PHE A 23 0.82 4.13 14.60
CA PHE A 23 1.34 5.39 15.13
C PHE A 23 0.50 6.60 14.72
N ILE A 24 -0.07 6.56 13.52
CA ILE A 24 -0.89 7.65 12.99
C ILE A 24 -2.23 7.72 13.73
N TRP A 25 -2.92 6.59 13.85
CA TRP A 25 -4.29 6.55 14.38
C TRP A 25 -4.41 6.01 15.80
N LYS A 26 -3.34 5.47 16.39
CA LYS A 26 -3.25 5.05 17.80
C LYS A 26 -4.43 4.19 18.23
N GLU A 27 -5.26 4.66 19.16
CA GLU A 27 -6.41 3.94 19.71
C GLU A 27 -7.61 3.92 18.75
N GLU A 28 -7.68 4.85 17.80
CA GLU A 28 -8.78 4.98 16.86
C GLU A 28 -8.47 4.37 15.49
N ARG A 29 -7.94 3.13 15.50
CA ARG A 29 -7.59 2.42 14.28
C ARG A 29 -8.83 2.20 13.40
N PRO A 30 -8.76 2.47 12.07
CA PRO A 30 -9.91 2.39 11.17
C PRO A 30 -10.71 1.07 11.28
N LEU A 31 -9.99 -0.05 11.34
CA LEU A 31 -10.57 -1.40 11.37
C LEU A 31 -10.02 -2.26 12.52
N GLY A 32 -9.37 -1.63 13.51
CA GLY A 32 -8.56 -2.34 14.50
C GLY A 32 -7.26 -2.90 13.94
N VAL A 33 -6.43 -3.49 14.81
CA VAL A 33 -5.09 -3.97 14.44
C VAL A 33 -5.11 -4.95 13.26
N PRO A 34 -5.80 -6.11 13.31
CA PRO A 34 -5.75 -7.08 12.21
C PRO A 34 -6.35 -6.53 10.90
N GLY A 35 -7.43 -5.75 11.00
CA GLY A 35 -8.10 -5.18 9.82
C GLY A 35 -7.20 -4.21 9.05
N ASP A 36 -6.48 -3.34 9.76
CA ASP A 36 -5.55 -2.39 9.15
C ASP A 36 -4.42 -3.12 8.38
N TYR A 37 -3.87 -4.20 8.95
CA TYR A 37 -2.83 -4.99 8.28
C TYR A 37 -3.36 -5.68 7.01
N TYR A 38 -4.54 -6.31 7.07
CA TYR A 38 -5.10 -6.97 5.89
C TYR A 38 -5.38 -5.98 4.77
N VAL A 39 -5.97 -4.83 5.09
CA VAL A 39 -6.25 -3.78 4.10
C VAL A 39 -4.97 -3.18 3.55
N ALA A 40 -3.98 -2.90 4.39
CA ALA A 40 -2.71 -2.36 3.94
C ALA A 40 -2.00 -3.32 2.97
N VAL A 41 -1.91 -4.61 3.30
CA VAL A 41 -1.32 -5.65 2.42
C VAL A 41 -2.08 -5.82 1.12
N ALA A 42 -3.41 -5.90 1.17
CA ALA A 42 -4.21 -6.01 -0.03
C ALA A 42 -4.03 -4.78 -0.95
N THR A 43 -3.99 -3.59 -0.35
CA THR A 43 -3.80 -2.33 -1.09
C THR A 43 -2.42 -2.26 -1.71
N THR A 44 -1.35 -2.55 -0.98
CA THR A 44 0.01 -2.47 -1.53
C THR A 44 0.23 -3.47 -2.66
N ILE A 45 -0.31 -4.69 -2.55
CA ILE A 45 -0.24 -5.67 -3.63
C ILE A 45 -1.00 -5.19 -4.86
N ALA A 46 -2.23 -4.70 -4.68
CA ALA A 46 -3.04 -4.21 -5.78
C ALA A 46 -2.37 -3.03 -6.51
N VAL A 47 -1.97 -2.00 -5.77
CA VAL A 47 -1.31 -0.81 -6.32
C VAL A 47 0.03 -1.16 -6.95
N GLY A 48 0.89 -1.94 -6.26
CA GLY A 48 2.20 -2.32 -6.78
C GLY A 48 2.12 -3.16 -8.06
N LEU A 49 1.10 -4.02 -8.19
CA LEU A 49 0.83 -4.74 -9.44
C LEU A 49 0.37 -3.79 -10.55
N ILE A 50 -0.52 -2.84 -10.26
CA ILE A 50 -0.96 -1.84 -11.24
C ILE A 50 0.26 -1.04 -11.73
N ASP A 51 1.07 -0.51 -10.81
CA ASP A 51 2.23 0.32 -11.13
C ASP A 51 3.28 -0.44 -11.96
N TRP A 52 3.46 -1.73 -11.67
CA TRP A 52 4.37 -2.60 -12.41
C TRP A 52 4.06 -2.67 -13.91
N PHE A 53 2.78 -2.59 -14.29
CA PHE A 53 2.34 -2.62 -15.69
C PHE A 53 2.06 -1.23 -16.26
N VAL A 54 1.49 -0.32 -15.48
CA VAL A 54 1.02 0.99 -15.95
C VAL A 54 2.17 1.99 -16.09
N ILE A 55 3.13 2.02 -15.16
CA ILE A 55 4.26 2.98 -15.26
C ILE A 55 5.09 2.78 -16.53
N PRO A 56 5.48 1.54 -16.91
CA PRO A 56 6.15 1.32 -18.19
C PRO A 56 5.30 1.70 -19.40
N ALA A 57 3.98 1.43 -19.35
CA ALA A 57 3.06 1.77 -20.44
C ALA A 57 2.91 3.28 -20.67
N MET A 58 3.15 4.10 -19.64
CA MET A 58 3.18 5.57 -19.73
C MET A 58 4.48 6.13 -20.34
N GLY A 59 5.45 5.29 -20.68
CA GLY A 59 6.73 5.72 -21.28
C GLY A 59 7.72 6.31 -20.27
N PHE A 60 7.53 6.06 -18.98
CA PHE A 60 8.44 6.51 -17.93
C PHE A 60 9.75 5.72 -17.88
N SER A 61 10.80 6.35 -17.34
CA SER A 61 12.11 5.71 -17.20
C SER A 61 12.10 4.57 -16.19
N THR A 62 13.04 3.63 -16.33
CA THR A 62 13.21 2.49 -15.41
C THR A 62 13.40 2.93 -13.95
N THR A 63 14.12 4.04 -13.73
CA THR A 63 14.29 4.61 -12.38
C THR A 63 12.96 5.07 -11.80
N LEU A 64 12.14 5.76 -12.59
CA LEU A 64 10.85 6.24 -12.12
C LEU A 64 9.86 5.09 -11.89
N LYS A 65 9.93 4.02 -12.70
CA LYS A 65 9.20 2.77 -12.45
C LYS A 65 9.48 2.23 -11.06
N TYR A 66 10.75 2.06 -10.70
CA TYR A 66 11.07 1.48 -9.39
C TYR A 66 10.73 2.41 -8.22
N LEU A 67 10.83 3.72 -8.40
CA LEU A 67 10.38 4.69 -7.38
C LEU A 67 8.86 4.66 -7.18
N GLY A 68 8.08 4.66 -8.27
CA GLY A 68 6.61 4.59 -8.20
C GLY A 68 6.16 3.30 -7.53
N VAL A 69 6.62 2.15 -8.04
CA VAL A 69 6.31 0.82 -7.48
C VAL A 69 6.73 0.68 -6.00
N ALA A 70 7.73 1.43 -5.52
CA ALA A 70 8.14 1.39 -4.12
C ALA A 70 7.31 2.32 -3.21
N LEU A 71 6.95 3.51 -3.70
CA LEU A 71 6.37 4.58 -2.88
C LEU A 71 4.85 4.67 -2.99
N GLU A 72 4.30 4.54 -4.19
CA GLU A 72 2.86 4.65 -4.45
C GLU A 72 2.04 3.61 -3.67
N PRO A 73 2.45 2.32 -3.59
CA PRO A 73 1.74 1.35 -2.77
C PRO A 73 1.70 1.72 -1.29
N ALA A 74 2.82 2.22 -0.75
CA ALA A 74 2.92 2.58 0.65
C ALA A 74 1.99 3.75 1.01
N ILE A 75 2.01 4.81 0.19
CA ILE A 75 1.13 5.96 0.35
C ILE A 75 -0.33 5.56 0.11
N GLY A 76 -0.58 4.72 -0.90
CA GLY A 76 -1.90 4.19 -1.24
C GLY A 76 -2.53 3.42 -0.08
N ALA A 77 -1.75 2.58 0.61
CA ALA A 77 -2.22 1.84 1.78
C ALA A 77 -2.68 2.77 2.91
N LEU A 78 -1.89 3.78 3.25
CA LEU A 78 -2.26 4.76 4.27
C LEU A 78 -3.46 5.61 3.84
N LEU A 79 -3.53 5.98 2.56
CA LEU A 79 -4.67 6.72 2.01
C LEU A 79 -5.96 5.90 2.08
N VAL A 80 -5.94 4.63 1.71
CA VAL A 80 -7.12 3.74 1.78
C VAL A 80 -7.59 3.59 3.23
N LEU A 81 -6.67 3.36 4.17
CA LEU A 81 -7.00 3.31 5.60
C LEU A 81 -7.60 4.64 6.10
N TRP A 82 -7.07 5.77 5.65
CA TRP A 82 -7.61 7.09 5.96
C TRP A 82 -9.04 7.27 5.42
N ILE A 83 -9.30 6.88 4.16
CA ILE A 83 -10.64 6.92 3.56
C ILE A 83 -11.62 6.07 4.37
N ILE A 84 -11.23 4.86 4.75
CA ILE A 84 -12.07 3.97 5.56
C ILE A 84 -12.39 4.59 6.92
N LYS A 85 -11.40 5.17 7.59
CA LYS A 85 -11.63 5.89 8.86
C LYS A 85 -12.61 7.03 8.65
N ARG A 86 -12.40 7.86 7.62
CA ARG A 86 -13.26 9.01 7.34
C ARG A 86 -14.71 8.61 7.07
N ALA A 87 -14.92 7.53 6.32
CA ALA A 87 -16.24 6.99 6.02
C ALA A 87 -16.97 6.42 7.24
N ARG A 88 -16.22 5.89 8.22
CA ARG A 88 -16.78 5.33 9.47
C ARG A 88 -17.02 6.36 10.57
N SER A 89 -16.29 7.48 10.55
CA SER A 89 -16.47 8.59 11.50
C SER A 89 -17.60 9.57 11.09
N SER A 90 -18.36 9.25 10.05
CA SER A 90 -19.50 10.04 9.56
C SER A 90 -20.83 9.45 9.99
#